data_AF-A0A848Y4U5-F1
#
_entry.id   AF-A0A848Y4U5-F1
#
_cell.length_a   1.000
_cell.length_b   1.000
_cell.length_c   1.000
_cell.angle_alpha   90.00
_cell.angle_beta   90.00
_cell.angle_gamma   90.00
#
_symmetry.space_group_name_H-M   'P 1'
#
loop_
_entity.id
_entity.type
_entity.pdbx_description
1 polymer ?
#
loop_
_entity_poly.entity_id
_entity_poly.type
_entity_poly.pdbx_seq_one_letter_code
_entity_poly.pdbx_strand_id
1 'polypeptide(L)'
;ALNAVVLAGLASAPAPPRNVQIEGAVAPSTTLSWDRLRAPAEHLHSLLVGYRVWWRLTTAPQWTWSVYVPDSGQGERMAYTLENVVIDNFLFGVASVAADGSESLVVFPGPAGAFE
;
A
#
# COMPACT_ATOMS: atom_id res chain seq x y z
N ALA A 1 -7.10 28.23 -2.47
CA ALA A 1 -7.59 27.13 -1.61
C ALA A 1 -7.08 25.74 -2.02
N LEU A 2 -5.97 25.62 -2.76
CA LEU A 2 -5.39 24.32 -3.14
C LEU A 2 -4.76 23.60 -1.94
N ASN A 3 -4.04 24.34 -1.09
CA ASN A 3 -3.30 23.77 0.03
C ASN A 3 -4.20 23.19 1.13
N ALA A 4 -5.38 23.78 1.38
CA ALA A 4 -6.30 23.30 2.41
C ALA A 4 -7.06 22.04 1.97
N VAL A 5 -7.41 21.91 0.69
CA VAL A 5 -8.06 20.71 0.15
C VAL A 5 -7.08 19.54 0.06
N VAL A 6 -5.83 19.79 -0.31
CA VAL A 6 -4.77 18.77 -0.31
C VAL A 6 -4.45 18.31 1.12
N LEU A 7 -4.36 19.23 2.09
CA LEU A 7 -4.16 18.85 3.49
C LEU A 7 -5.39 18.14 4.08
N ALA A 8 -6.61 18.55 3.71
CA ALA A 8 -7.83 17.87 4.13
C ALA A 8 -7.93 16.46 3.52
N GLY A 9 -7.51 16.27 2.27
CA GLY A 9 -7.45 14.97 1.61
C GLY A 9 -6.41 14.03 2.22
N LEU A 10 -5.25 14.56 2.66
CA LEU A 10 -4.28 13.80 3.46
C LEU A 10 -4.81 13.48 4.87
N ALA A 11 -5.59 14.38 5.46
CA ALA A 11 -6.20 14.19 6.77
C ALA A 11 -7.38 13.19 6.75
N SER A 12 -8.01 12.98 5.59
CA SER A 12 -9.10 12.02 5.39
C SER A 12 -8.64 10.68 4.83
N ALA A 13 -7.38 10.56 4.40
CA ALA A 13 -6.85 9.31 3.88
C ALA A 13 -6.76 8.26 5.00
N PRO A 14 -6.97 6.97 4.68
CA PRO A 14 -6.81 5.90 5.66
C PRO A 14 -5.37 5.86 6.18
N ALA A 15 -5.16 5.27 7.36
CA ALA A 15 -3.81 5.09 7.89
C ALA A 15 -2.92 4.32 6.90
N PRO A 16 -1.63 4.67 6.70
CA PRO A 16 -0.73 3.90 5.85
C PRO A 16 -0.56 2.45 6.34
N PRO A 17 -0.35 1.47 5.44
CA PRO A 17 -0.02 0.09 5.82
C PRO A 17 1.25 0.01 6.67
N ARG A 18 1.28 -0.94 7.61
CA ARG A 18 2.42 -1.17 8.50
C ARG A 18 3.11 -2.48 8.18
N ASN A 19 4.39 -2.60 8.59
CA ASN A 19 5.19 -3.82 8.45
C ASN A 19 5.16 -4.40 7.02
N VAL A 20 5.30 -3.51 6.03
CA VAL A 20 5.40 -3.87 4.62
C VAL A 20 6.72 -4.62 4.40
N GLN A 21 6.61 -5.83 3.89
CA GLN A 21 7.70 -6.76 3.62
C GLN A 21 7.64 -7.20 2.17
N ILE A 22 8.79 -7.59 1.62
CA ILE A 22 8.92 -8.04 0.24
C ILE A 22 9.77 -9.30 0.20
N GLU A 23 9.29 -10.27 -0.57
CA GLU A 23 9.93 -11.56 -0.82
C GLU A 23 9.89 -11.84 -2.33
N GLY A 24 10.74 -12.75 -2.80
CA GLY A 24 10.91 -13.00 -4.24
C GLY A 24 12.37 -13.20 -4.67
N ALA A 25 13.30 -13.29 -3.71
CA ALA A 25 14.66 -13.71 -4.01
C ALA A 25 14.61 -15.05 -4.77
N VAL A 26 15.25 -15.09 -5.93
CA VAL A 26 15.40 -16.26 -6.84
C VAL A 26 14.14 -16.81 -7.53
N ALA A 27 13.00 -16.10 -7.51
CA ALA A 27 11.80 -16.47 -8.28
C ALA A 27 11.44 -15.39 -9.31
N PRO A 28 10.76 -15.73 -10.42
CA PRO A 28 10.29 -14.75 -11.40
C PRO A 28 9.08 -13.92 -10.91
N SER A 29 8.69 -14.05 -9.65
CA SER A 29 7.51 -13.38 -9.07
C SER A 29 7.88 -12.74 -7.73
N THR A 30 7.26 -11.60 -7.44
CA THR A 30 7.50 -10.81 -6.22
C THR A 30 6.27 -10.84 -5.33
N THR A 31 6.44 -11.15 -4.05
CA THR A 31 5.35 -11.13 -3.06
C THR A 31 5.56 -9.98 -2.10
N LEU A 32 4.53 -9.13 -1.93
CA LEU A 32 4.48 -8.15 -0.85
C LEU A 32 3.53 -8.64 0.24
N SER A 33 3.88 -8.39 1.50
CA SER A 33 2.99 -8.63 2.63
C SER A 33 3.00 -7.45 3.61
N TRP A 34 1.88 -7.22 4.29
CA TRP A 34 1.72 -6.10 5.23
C TRP A 34 0.71 -6.45 6.34
N ASP A 35 0.72 -5.67 7.42
CA ASP A 35 -0.30 -5.80 8.46
C ASP A 35 -1.63 -5.30 7.94
N ARG A 36 -2.68 -6.08 8.19
CA ARG A 36 -4.03 -5.68 7.88
C ARG A 36 -4.48 -4.63 8.90
N LEU A 37 -4.77 -3.43 8.41
CA LEU A 37 -5.36 -2.37 9.21
C LEU A 37 -6.73 -2.81 9.72
N ARG A 38 -6.86 -2.87 11.04
CA ARG A 38 -8.14 -3.07 11.73
C ARG A 38 -8.68 -1.69 12.06
N ALA A 39 -9.83 -1.32 11.48
CA ALA A 39 -10.49 -0.08 11.87
C ALA A 39 -10.82 -0.14 13.37
N PRO A 40 -10.35 0.81 14.20
CA PRO A 40 -10.91 0.96 15.55
C PRO A 40 -12.40 1.25 15.41
N ALA A 41 -13.23 0.60 16.22
CA ALA A 41 -14.70 0.71 16.17
C ALA A 41 -15.23 2.15 16.36
N GLU A 42 -14.35 3.09 16.70
CA GLU A 42 -14.66 4.42 17.21
C GLU A 42 -14.19 5.57 16.30
N HIS A 43 -13.56 5.28 15.16
CA HIS A 43 -13.15 6.30 14.19
C HIS A 43 -13.47 5.90 12.75
N LEU A 44 -14.73 6.13 12.37
CA LEU A 44 -15.38 5.91 11.06
C LEU A 44 -14.93 6.91 9.96
N HIS A 45 -13.63 7.08 9.78
CA HIS A 45 -13.07 7.92 8.71
C HIS A 45 -11.74 7.29 8.29
N SER A 46 -11.65 6.41 7.30
CA SER A 46 -12.53 6.12 6.17
C SER A 46 -12.51 4.60 5.97
N LEU A 47 -13.69 4.00 5.76
CA LEU A 47 -13.94 2.57 5.59
C LEU A 47 -12.89 1.93 4.66
N LEU A 48 -11.82 1.38 5.22
CA LEU A 48 -10.80 0.69 4.47
C LEU A 48 -11.48 -0.41 3.64
N VAL A 49 -11.33 -0.36 2.33
CA VAL A 49 -11.89 -1.37 1.41
C VAL A 49 -10.82 -2.29 0.84
N GLY A 50 -9.56 -1.88 0.94
CA GLY A 50 -8.42 -2.65 0.46
C GLY A 50 -7.14 -1.85 0.40
N TYR A 51 -6.26 -2.29 -0.48
CA TYR A 51 -4.90 -1.78 -0.63
C TYR A 51 -4.56 -1.64 -2.11
N ARG A 52 -3.67 -0.71 -2.44
CA ARG A 52 -3.07 -0.57 -3.76
C ARG A 52 -1.61 -0.97 -3.67
N VAL A 53 -1.22 -1.99 -4.43
CA VAL A 53 0.19 -2.37 -4.60
C VAL A 53 0.70 -1.63 -5.83
N TRP A 54 1.73 -0.80 -5.64
CA TRP A 54 2.38 -0.01 -6.67
C TRP A 54 3.75 -0.58 -7.01
N TRP A 55 4.14 -0.49 -8.29
CA TRP A 55 5.51 -0.71 -8.70
C TRP A 55 5.93 0.21 -9.85
N ARG A 56 7.23 0.47 -9.93
CA ARG A 56 7.86 1.27 -10.99
C ARG A 56 9.27 0.77 -11.25
N LEU A 57 9.81 1.04 -12.45
CA LEU A 57 11.22 0.81 -12.72
C LEU A 57 12.07 1.65 -11.75
N THR A 58 13.25 1.14 -11.39
CA THR A 58 14.23 1.88 -10.56
C THR A 58 14.67 3.21 -11.17
N THR A 59 14.50 3.38 -12.49
CA THR A 59 14.82 4.59 -13.25
C THR A 59 13.64 5.51 -13.52
N ALA A 60 12.40 5.07 -13.26
CA ALA A 60 11.20 5.87 -13.51
C ALA A 60 10.99 6.84 -12.34
N PRO A 61 10.65 8.13 -12.57
CA PRO A 61 10.48 9.10 -11.48
C PRO A 61 9.14 9.00 -10.74
N GLN A 62 8.16 8.30 -11.34
CA GLN A 62 6.78 8.19 -10.86
C GLN A 62 6.35 6.72 -10.77
N TRP A 63 5.33 6.44 -9.97
CA TRP A 63 4.66 5.14 -9.98
C TRP A 63 4.02 4.90 -11.35
N THR A 64 4.26 3.73 -11.93
CA THR A 64 3.82 3.43 -13.30
C THR A 64 2.71 2.40 -13.32
N TRP A 65 2.80 1.39 -12.45
CA TRP A 65 1.85 0.28 -12.43
C TRP A 65 1.27 0.07 -11.05
N SER A 66 0.05 -0.45 -11.02
CA SER A 66 -0.59 -0.85 -9.78
C SER A 66 -1.59 -1.97 -9.94
N VAL A 67 -1.94 -2.57 -8.82
CA VAL A 67 -3.08 -3.48 -8.68
C VAL A 67 -3.81 -3.19 -7.38
N TYR A 68 -5.13 -3.26 -7.44
CA TYR A 68 -5.98 -3.15 -6.27
C TYR A 68 -6.19 -4.53 -5.63
N VAL A 69 -6.00 -4.61 -4.32
CA VAL A 69 -6.14 -5.82 -3.51
C VAL A 69 -7.25 -5.55 -2.48
N PRO A 70 -8.45 -6.14 -2.65
CA PRO A 70 -9.53 -5.99 -1.69
C PRO A 70 -9.09 -6.45 -0.29
N ASP A 71 -9.60 -5.79 0.74
CA ASP A 71 -9.38 -6.23 2.11
C ASP A 71 -9.99 -7.63 2.30
N SER A 72 -9.23 -8.55 2.87
CA SER A 72 -9.65 -9.96 3.00
C SER A 72 -10.80 -10.16 3.99
N GLY A 73 -11.13 -9.17 4.83
CA GLY A 73 -12.10 -9.33 5.90
C GLY A 73 -11.57 -10.14 7.10
N GLN A 74 -10.50 -10.93 6.93
CA GLN A 74 -10.02 -11.90 7.92
C GLN A 74 -8.49 -11.91 8.09
N GLY A 75 -8.01 -12.39 9.25
CA GLY A 75 -6.58 -12.47 9.57
C GLY A 75 -5.93 -11.13 9.93
N GLU A 76 -4.66 -11.20 10.35
CA GLU A 76 -3.87 -10.04 10.80
C GLU A 76 -2.93 -9.49 9.72
N ARG A 77 -2.69 -10.26 8.66
CA ARG A 77 -1.81 -9.88 7.56
C ARG A 77 -2.47 -10.06 6.20
N MET A 78 -2.05 -9.22 5.27
CA MET A 78 -2.36 -9.28 3.85
C MET A 78 -1.11 -9.66 3.07
N ALA A 79 -1.28 -10.32 1.93
CA ALA A 79 -0.21 -10.57 0.99
C ALA A 79 -0.72 -10.57 -0.45
N TYR A 80 0.14 -10.21 -1.39
CA TYR A 80 -0.15 -10.25 -2.82
C TYR A 80 1.10 -10.56 -3.63
N THR A 81 0.97 -11.48 -4.60
CA THR A 81 2.05 -11.90 -5.49
C THR A 81 1.86 -11.31 -6.88
N LEU A 82 2.87 -10.56 -7.33
CA LEU A 82 3.00 -10.06 -8.68
C LEU A 82 3.71 -11.10 -9.55
N GLU A 83 2.95 -11.80 -10.38
CA GLU A 83 3.47 -12.84 -11.26
C GLU A 83 4.32 -12.26 -12.39
N ASN A 84 5.47 -12.88 -12.67
CA ASN A 84 6.41 -12.44 -13.71
C ASN A 84 6.97 -11.01 -13.50
N VAL A 85 6.95 -10.52 -12.26
CA VAL A 85 7.58 -9.25 -11.87
C VAL A 85 8.78 -9.56 -10.99
N VAL A 86 9.98 -9.41 -11.56
CA VAL A 86 11.26 -9.71 -10.89
C VAL A 86 11.67 -8.56 -9.99
N ILE A 87 11.94 -8.85 -8.72
CA ILE A 87 12.18 -7.86 -7.65
C ILE A 87 13.32 -6.87 -7.97
N ASP A 88 14.39 -7.30 -8.63
CA ASP A 88 15.58 -6.47 -8.86
C ASP A 88 15.35 -5.29 -9.84
N ASN A 89 14.30 -5.37 -10.65
CA ASN A 89 14.04 -4.38 -11.70
C ASN A 89 13.14 -3.22 -11.24
N PHE A 90 12.51 -3.35 -10.07
CA PHE A 90 11.44 -2.45 -9.66
C PHE A 90 11.60 -1.97 -8.23
N LEU A 91 11.03 -0.79 -7.98
CA LEU A 91 10.67 -0.34 -6.65
C LEU A 91 9.19 -0.67 -6.43
N PHE A 92 8.86 -1.00 -5.19
CA PHE A 92 7.51 -1.41 -4.79
C PHE A 92 7.02 -0.59 -3.60
N GLY A 93 5.70 -0.53 -3.46
CA GLY A 93 5.09 -0.01 -2.24
C GLY A 93 3.60 -0.33 -2.14
N VAL A 94 3.05 -0.12 -0.96
CA VAL A 94 1.64 -0.40 -0.67
C VAL A 94 0.98 0.84 -0.08
N ALA A 95 -0.19 1.20 -0.57
CA ALA A 95 -1.06 2.21 0.03
C ALA A 95 -2.38 1.56 0.48
N SER A 96 -2.98 2.08 1.52
CA SER A 96 -4.35 1.73 1.92
C SER A 96 -5.37 2.52 1.10
N VAL A 97 -6.54 1.92 0.86
CA VAL A 97 -7.60 2.50 0.03
C VAL A 97 -8.90 2.53 0.81
N ALA A 98 -9.53 3.69 0.81
CA ALA A 98 -10.82 3.93 1.44
C ALA A 98 -11.99 3.73 0.47
N ALA A 99 -13.20 3.57 1.02
CA ALA A 99 -14.43 3.43 0.23
C ALA A 99 -14.72 4.62 -0.71
N ASP A 100 -14.22 5.82 -0.39
CA ASP A 100 -14.33 7.01 -1.25
C ASP A 100 -13.23 7.09 -2.34
N GLY A 101 -12.33 6.10 -2.39
CA GLY A 101 -11.22 6.03 -3.32
C GLY A 101 -9.97 6.79 -2.88
N SER A 102 -9.97 7.45 -1.72
CA SER A 102 -8.77 8.08 -1.18
C SER A 102 -7.70 7.05 -0.85
N GLU A 103 -6.45 7.40 -1.15
CA GLU A 103 -5.26 6.59 -0.88
C GLU A 103 -4.40 7.25 0.17
N SER A 104 -3.81 6.44 1.04
CA SER A 104 -2.74 6.90 1.93
C SER A 104 -1.42 7.08 1.18
N LEU A 105 -0.41 7.54 1.92
CA LEU A 105 0.96 7.56 1.40
C LEU A 105 1.42 6.14 1.06
N VAL A 106 2.16 6.01 -0.03
CA VAL A 106 2.75 4.73 -0.43
C VAL A 106 3.88 4.37 0.52
N VAL A 107 3.82 3.16 1.05
CA VAL A 107 4.76 2.61 2.02
C VAL A 107 5.71 1.65 1.33
N PHE A 108 7.02 1.91 1.41
CA PHE A 108 8.04 1.04 0.86
C PHE A 108 8.29 -0.18 1.77
N PRO A 109 8.64 -1.35 1.21
CA PRO A 109 9.05 -2.50 2.02
C PRO A 109 10.32 -2.24 2.82
N GLY A 110 10.39 -2.84 4.02
CA GLY A 110 11.57 -2.80 4.88
C GLY A 110 11.71 -1.52 5.71
N PRO A 111 12.84 -1.36 6.43
CA PRO A 111 13.00 -0.31 7.44
C PRO A 111 12.84 1.12 6.91
N ALA A 112 13.17 1.34 5.63
CA ALA A 112 13.10 2.65 5.00
C ALA A 112 11.66 3.17 4.79
N GLY A 113 10.66 2.28 4.87
CA GLY A 113 9.25 2.63 4.78
C GLY A 113 8.45 2.35 6.05
N ALA A 114 9.08 2.04 7.19
CA ALA A 114 8.32 1.71 8.38
C ALA A 114 7.50 2.93 8.89
N PHE A 115 6.18 2.78 8.97
CA PHE A 115 5.29 3.68 9.71
C PHE A 115 4.97 3.03 11.07
N GLU A 116 5.41 3.66 12.14
CA GLU A 116 5.19 3.22 13.54
C GLU A 116 3.77 3.51 14.00
#